data_AF-A0A8B6F6V0-F1
#
_entry.id   AF-A0A8B6F6V0-F1
#
_cell.length_a   1.000
_cell.length_b   1.000
_cell.length_c   1.000
_cell.angle_alpha   90.00
_cell.angle_beta   90.00
_cell.angle_gamma   90.00
#
_symmetry.space_group_name_H-M   'P 1'
#
loop_
_entity.id
_entity.type
_entity.pdbx_description
1 polymer ?
#
loop_
_entity_poly.entity_id
_entity_poly.type
_entity_poly.pdbx_seq_one_letter_code
_entity_poly.pdbx_strand_id
1 'polypeptide(L)'
;MQTKMKKEFVKKVTEMFGTHEMKNHIVFDPVFFINGTDKNNQEIQKLKNKLVRIAVKQPIWGQRRPMIWVPLELLIANMKKESIDFVLKTHLAEANTMNGDLALSPKQLDDFLLTQHALGKIMYFNQPELNNFIVIYPPALVNILRSFITDKMFWPKEETLRNILREMTNTGRIKKRDLLKLWQQKQVHQQMACDEIKEFVIQVLVHLDVLVEPKRHSVWNNFLVPCTVKNKMPMSFLDDKSFENKTISLVYRFLKRTISSSLAFKLIGAVSGIWAIKEENGRPLLYHSSAVLYVDSKTEFRIIIEDTRVIVYLTHIPSKFTISPDIAASIQECLTFTLNDVLKFYLTSIGKSHTNTDVSNFFRIEVGEVCDRSPCVLSISEAKRISSWNCCSRNQHLTKYPLLWIFDKTQEECLPDCT
;
A
#
# COMPACT_ATOMS: atom_id res chain seq x y z
N MET A 1 15.61 9.91 40.51
CA MET A 1 15.24 10.84 39.42
C MET A 1 14.73 10.11 38.16
N GLN A 2 15.51 9.18 37.58
CA GLN A 2 15.12 8.46 36.35
C GLN A 2 13.81 7.64 36.46
N THR A 3 13.52 7.00 37.59
CA THR A 3 12.25 6.26 37.79
C THR A 3 11.02 7.17 37.79
N LYS A 4 11.14 8.40 38.30
CA LYS A 4 10.06 9.41 38.29
C LYS A 4 9.82 9.91 36.86
N MET A 5 10.89 10.20 36.11
CA MET A 5 10.82 10.52 34.68
C MET A 5 10.21 9.39 33.84
N LYS A 6 10.59 8.13 34.09
CA LYS A 6 10.01 6.95 33.43
C LYS A 6 8.49 6.92 33.61
N LYS A 7 8.02 7.04 34.86
CA LYS A 7 6.58 7.05 35.17
C LYS A 7 5.85 8.23 34.54
N GLU A 8 6.44 9.42 34.57
CA GLU A 8 5.83 10.63 34.00
C GLU A 8 5.77 10.56 32.46
N PHE A 9 6.81 10.05 31.81
CA PHE A 9 6.82 9.82 30.37
C PHE A 9 5.75 8.81 29.95
N VAL A 10 5.68 7.65 30.61
CA VAL A 10 4.66 6.64 30.34
C VAL A 10 3.26 7.24 30.51
N LYS A 11 3.03 8.00 31.58
CA LYS A 11 1.75 8.69 31.83
C LYS A 11 1.41 9.66 30.68
N LYS A 12 2.32 10.58 30.32
CA LYS A 12 2.11 11.56 29.25
C LYS A 12 1.82 10.92 27.91
N VAL A 13 2.60 9.90 27.52
CA VAL A 13 2.36 9.17 26.26
C VAL A 13 1.01 8.45 26.32
N THR A 14 0.69 7.78 27.43
CA THR A 14 -0.61 7.09 27.58
C THR A 14 -1.79 8.06 27.50
N GLU A 15 -1.64 9.27 28.06
CA GLU A 15 -2.63 10.36 27.98
C GLU A 15 -2.78 10.90 26.55
N MET A 16 -1.67 11.08 25.81
CA MET A 16 -1.72 11.52 24.41
C MET A 16 -2.55 10.59 23.53
N PHE A 17 -2.53 9.29 23.80
CA PHE A 17 -3.33 8.32 23.06
C PHE A 17 -4.75 8.14 23.63
N GLY A 18 -5.11 8.74 24.77
CA GLY A 18 -6.48 8.80 25.29
C GLY A 18 -7.26 7.48 25.23
N THR A 19 -8.31 7.46 24.42
CA THR A 19 -9.17 6.30 24.07
C THR A 19 -8.86 5.69 22.70
N HIS A 20 -7.80 6.14 22.03
CA HIS A 20 -7.41 5.68 20.71
C HIS A 20 -7.03 4.19 20.72
N GLU A 21 -7.48 3.42 19.73
CA GLU A 21 -7.25 1.96 19.67
C GLU A 21 -5.76 1.58 19.70
N MET A 22 -4.91 2.42 19.11
CA MET A 22 -3.45 2.25 19.10
C MET A 22 -2.78 2.26 20.48
N LYS A 23 -3.48 2.70 21.53
CA LYS A 23 -2.97 2.67 22.91
C LYS A 23 -2.53 1.26 23.33
N ASN A 24 -3.27 0.24 22.90
CA ASN A 24 -2.97 -1.16 23.20
C ASN A 24 -1.71 -1.70 22.50
N HIS A 25 -1.21 -0.98 21.49
CA HIS A 25 0.01 -1.33 20.77
C HIS A 25 1.27 -0.66 21.33
N ILE A 26 1.15 0.20 22.34
CA ILE A 26 2.29 0.88 22.94
C ILE A 26 2.98 -0.05 23.95
N VAL A 27 4.24 -0.37 23.68
CA VAL A 27 5.08 -1.20 24.56
C VAL A 27 6.03 -0.30 25.33
N PHE A 28 5.80 -0.16 26.63
CA PHE A 28 6.66 0.63 27.51
C PHE A 28 7.74 -0.19 28.22
N ASP A 29 7.70 -1.52 28.17
CA ASP A 29 8.68 -2.34 28.90
C ASP A 29 9.77 -2.93 27.99
N PRO A 30 11.04 -2.47 28.12
CA PRO A 30 11.55 -1.39 28.98
C PRO A 30 11.64 -0.02 28.28
N VAL A 31 11.43 1.07 29.03
CA VAL A 31 11.82 2.43 28.61
C VAL A 31 13.29 2.69 29.00
N PHE A 32 14.11 3.07 28.02
CA PHE A 32 15.51 3.45 28.21
C PHE A 32 15.67 4.97 28.16
N PHE A 33 16.41 5.55 29.11
CA PHE A 33 16.76 6.98 29.10
C PHE A 33 18.25 7.12 28.83
N ILE A 34 18.60 7.38 27.57
CA ILE A 34 19.98 7.44 27.12
C ILE A 34 20.47 8.88 27.16
N ASN A 35 21.55 9.10 27.89
CA ASN A 35 22.35 10.31 27.81
C ASN A 35 23.41 10.11 26.72
N GLY A 36 23.28 10.84 25.60
CA GLY A 36 24.20 10.76 24.46
C GLY A 36 25.57 11.39 24.70
N THR A 37 25.76 12.12 25.81
CA THR A 37 27.06 12.74 26.14
C THR A 37 27.92 11.88 27.07
N ASP A 38 27.33 10.85 27.71
CA ASP A 38 28.02 9.96 28.64
C ASP A 38 28.40 8.65 27.94
N LYS A 39 29.70 8.49 27.64
CA LYS A 39 30.25 7.29 27.00
C LYS A 39 30.14 6.02 27.86
N ASN A 40 29.99 6.16 29.18
CA ASN A 40 29.89 5.05 30.14
C ASN A 40 28.46 4.83 30.65
N ASN A 41 27.47 5.37 29.93
CA ASN A 41 26.09 5.30 30.36
C ASN A 41 25.61 3.85 30.51
N GLN A 42 25.27 3.46 31.74
CA GLN A 42 24.78 2.12 32.06
C GLN A 42 23.46 1.77 31.33
N GLU A 43 22.62 2.74 30.98
CA GLU A 43 21.39 2.50 30.21
C GLU A 43 21.70 2.05 28.77
N ILE A 44 22.82 2.49 28.17
CA ILE A 44 23.27 1.98 26.86
C ILE A 44 23.62 0.49 26.98
N GLN A 45 24.30 0.09 28.06
CA GLN A 45 24.62 -1.32 28.28
C GLN A 45 23.35 -2.16 28.51
N LYS A 46 22.38 -1.63 29.27
CA LYS A 46 21.07 -2.28 29.42
C LYS A 46 20.34 -2.42 28.09
N LEU A 47 20.37 -1.41 27.23
CA LEU A 47 19.81 -1.47 25.88
C LEU A 47 20.51 -2.56 25.05
N LYS A 48 21.84 -2.57 25.00
CA LYS A 48 22.62 -3.61 24.28
C LYS A 48 22.25 -5.00 24.77
N ASN A 49 22.21 -5.22 26.08
CA ASN A 49 21.83 -6.51 26.67
C ASN A 49 20.39 -6.91 26.32
N LYS A 50 19.45 -5.96 26.31
CA LYS A 50 18.07 -6.23 25.89
C LYS A 50 18.00 -6.58 24.40
N LEU A 51 18.73 -5.87 23.54
CA LEU A 51 18.79 -6.18 22.10
C LEU A 51 19.34 -7.59 21.85
N VAL A 52 20.42 -7.99 22.52
CA VAL A 52 20.95 -9.37 22.46
C VAL A 52 19.90 -10.38 22.91
N ARG A 53 19.23 -10.14 24.04
CA ARG A 53 18.14 -11.02 24.52
C ARG A 53 16.98 -11.11 23.55
N ILE A 54 16.65 -10.05 22.82
CA ILE A 54 15.60 -10.07 21.79
C ILE A 54 16.09 -10.83 20.55
N ALA A 55 17.33 -10.61 20.12
CA ALA A 55 17.92 -11.27 18.96
C ALA A 55 17.99 -12.80 19.15
N VAL A 56 18.44 -13.26 20.33
CA VAL A 56 18.51 -14.69 20.68
C VAL A 56 17.13 -15.36 20.73
N LYS A 57 16.07 -14.58 21.01
CA LYS A 57 14.68 -15.08 21.00
C LYS A 57 14.05 -15.16 19.61
N GLN A 58 14.70 -14.60 18.58
CA GLN A 58 14.16 -14.69 17.22
C GLN A 58 14.20 -16.15 16.75
N PRO A 59 13.15 -16.66 16.08
CA PRO A 59 13.12 -18.05 15.61
C PRO A 59 14.27 -18.43 14.66
N ILE A 60 14.82 -17.45 13.96
CA ILE A 60 15.94 -17.62 13.03
C ILE A 60 17.30 -17.75 13.73
N TRP A 61 17.40 -17.41 15.02
CA TRP A 61 18.66 -17.47 15.75
C TRP A 61 19.10 -18.92 15.97
N GLY A 62 20.36 -19.23 15.62
CA GLY A 62 20.89 -20.60 15.74
C GLY A 62 20.34 -21.58 14.70
N GLN A 63 19.52 -21.14 13.74
CA GLN A 63 19.02 -21.98 12.66
C GLN A 63 20.20 -22.47 11.81
N ARG A 64 20.30 -23.78 11.63
CA ARG A 64 21.31 -24.39 10.76
C ARG A 64 21.05 -23.99 9.31
N ARG A 65 22.11 -23.60 8.60
CA ARG A 65 22.09 -23.24 7.18
C ARG A 65 22.90 -24.25 6.38
N PRO A 66 22.51 -24.56 5.13
CA PRO A 66 23.30 -25.42 4.26
C PRO A 66 24.70 -24.84 4.05
N MET A 67 25.74 -25.66 4.27
CA MET A 67 27.14 -25.24 4.10
C MET A 67 27.44 -24.81 2.65
N ILE A 68 26.75 -25.44 1.69
CA ILE A 68 26.85 -25.14 0.25
C ILE A 68 26.43 -23.69 -0.09
N TRP A 69 25.74 -22.97 0.81
CA TRP A 69 25.38 -21.57 0.61
C TRP A 69 26.51 -20.59 0.97
N VAL A 70 27.49 -21.01 1.79
CA VAL A 70 28.53 -20.13 2.33
C VAL A 70 29.34 -19.42 1.24
N PRO A 71 29.79 -20.09 0.14
CA PRO A 71 30.54 -19.41 -0.91
C PRO A 71 29.78 -18.22 -1.52
N LEU A 72 28.48 -18.40 -1.83
CA LEU A 72 27.64 -17.34 -2.37
C LEU A 72 27.33 -16.24 -1.35
N GLU A 73 27.16 -16.59 -0.06
CA GLU A 73 27.00 -15.57 0.98
C GLU A 73 28.25 -14.69 1.12
N LEU A 74 29.45 -15.28 1.04
CA LEU A 74 30.71 -14.53 1.05
C LEU A 74 30.86 -13.66 -0.20
N LEU A 75 30.49 -14.17 -1.36
CA LEU A 75 30.49 -13.41 -2.61
C LEU A 75 29.59 -12.18 -2.52
N ILE A 76 28.34 -12.34 -2.05
CA ILE A 76 27.40 -11.24 -1.82
C ILE A 76 27.98 -10.24 -0.79
N ALA A 77 28.64 -10.72 0.25
CA ALA A 77 29.28 -9.84 1.24
C ALA A 77 30.44 -9.04 0.66
N ASN A 78 31.23 -9.61 -0.26
CA ASN A 78 32.30 -8.90 -0.96
C ASN A 78 31.74 -7.87 -1.95
N MET A 79 30.72 -8.22 -2.74
CA MET A 79 30.03 -7.28 -3.62
C MET A 79 29.51 -6.05 -2.85
N LYS A 80 28.96 -6.25 -1.64
CA LYS A 80 28.54 -5.15 -0.75
C LYS A 80 29.70 -4.26 -0.31
N LYS A 81 30.86 -4.84 0.02
CA LYS A 81 32.06 -4.08 0.39
C LYS A 81 32.59 -3.25 -0.78
N GLU A 82 32.45 -3.78 -1.99
CA GLU A 82 32.81 -3.13 -3.25
C GLU A 82 31.76 -2.11 -3.72
N SER A 83 30.72 -1.86 -2.92
CA SER A 83 29.62 -0.93 -3.23
C SER A 83 28.85 -1.29 -4.51
N ILE A 84 28.71 -2.59 -4.80
CA ILE A 84 27.86 -3.10 -5.87
C ILE A 84 26.42 -3.19 -5.36
N ASP A 85 25.55 -2.36 -5.92
CA ASP A 85 24.14 -2.28 -5.52
C ASP A 85 23.25 -3.30 -6.25
N PHE A 86 23.52 -3.53 -7.54
CA PHE A 86 22.74 -4.39 -8.44
C PHE A 86 23.65 -5.36 -9.16
N VAL A 87 23.19 -6.59 -9.37
CA VAL A 87 23.90 -7.59 -10.17
C VAL A 87 22.93 -8.36 -11.05
N LEU A 88 23.37 -8.74 -12.25
CA LEU A 88 22.64 -9.68 -13.09
C LEU A 88 22.65 -11.07 -12.44
N LYS A 89 21.51 -11.76 -12.51
CA LYS A 89 21.38 -13.15 -12.03
C LYS A 89 22.34 -14.08 -12.78
N THR A 90 22.60 -13.82 -14.06
CA THR A 90 23.55 -14.58 -14.88
C THR A 90 24.97 -14.49 -14.33
N HIS A 91 25.44 -13.31 -13.93
CA HIS A 91 26.77 -13.15 -13.32
C HIS A 91 26.88 -13.93 -12.00
N LEU A 92 25.81 -13.96 -11.20
CA LEU A 92 25.80 -14.77 -9.98
C LEU A 92 25.76 -16.27 -10.29
N ALA A 93 25.06 -16.68 -11.35
CA ALA A 93 25.03 -18.06 -11.80
C ALA A 93 26.40 -18.53 -12.32
N GLU A 94 27.12 -17.68 -13.05
CA GLU A 94 28.50 -17.93 -13.48
C GLU A 94 29.46 -18.03 -12.29
N ALA A 95 29.36 -17.13 -11.32
CA ALA A 95 30.15 -17.25 -10.10
C ALA A 95 29.80 -18.51 -9.28
N ASN A 96 28.55 -18.97 -9.34
CA ASN A 96 28.11 -20.20 -8.72
C ASN A 96 28.74 -21.44 -9.38
N THR A 97 28.87 -21.49 -10.72
CA THR A 97 29.50 -22.64 -11.39
C THR A 97 30.99 -22.75 -11.07
N MET A 98 31.66 -21.63 -10.76
CA MET A 98 33.05 -21.62 -10.31
C MET A 98 33.27 -22.28 -8.94
N ASN A 99 32.21 -22.54 -8.16
CA ASN A 99 32.30 -23.23 -6.86
C ASN A 99 32.43 -24.77 -6.97
N GLY A 100 32.49 -25.32 -8.19
CA GLY A 100 32.73 -26.75 -8.42
C GLY A 100 31.68 -27.64 -7.73
N ASP A 101 32.12 -28.55 -6.86
CA ASP A 101 31.24 -29.48 -6.11
C ASP A 101 30.25 -28.77 -5.16
N LEU A 102 30.51 -27.50 -4.84
CA LEU A 102 29.62 -26.66 -4.03
C LEU A 102 28.69 -25.78 -4.89
N ALA A 103 28.70 -25.94 -6.22
CA ALA A 103 27.79 -25.21 -7.09
C ALA A 103 26.34 -25.64 -6.86
N LEU A 104 25.45 -24.65 -6.71
CA LEU A 104 24.02 -24.89 -6.64
C LEU A 104 23.45 -25.22 -8.03
N SER A 105 22.52 -26.17 -8.11
CA SER A 105 21.67 -26.31 -9.29
C SER A 105 20.82 -25.04 -9.50
N PRO A 106 20.27 -24.78 -10.71
CA PRO A 106 19.45 -23.59 -10.96
C PRO A 106 18.30 -23.41 -9.97
N LYS A 107 17.61 -24.50 -9.62
CA LYS A 107 16.53 -24.48 -8.61
C LYS A 107 17.05 -24.13 -7.21
N GLN A 108 18.17 -24.71 -6.81
CA GLN A 108 18.77 -24.43 -5.50
C GLN A 108 19.29 -22.99 -5.41
N LEU A 109 19.77 -22.42 -6.52
CA LEU A 109 20.15 -21.01 -6.59
C LEU A 109 18.92 -20.10 -6.36
N ASP A 110 17.78 -20.43 -6.97
CA ASP A 110 16.54 -19.69 -6.75
C ASP A 110 16.04 -19.80 -5.30
N ASP A 111 16.06 -21.01 -4.73
CA ASP A 111 15.72 -21.24 -3.32
C ASP A 111 16.64 -20.45 -2.37
N PHE A 112 17.94 -20.40 -2.69
CA PHE A 112 18.91 -19.58 -1.97
C PHE A 112 18.53 -18.09 -2.06
N LEU A 113 18.32 -17.55 -3.26
CA LEU A 113 17.99 -16.14 -3.47
C LEU A 113 16.69 -15.73 -2.77
N LEU A 114 15.64 -16.55 -2.88
CA LEU A 114 14.37 -16.35 -2.19
C LEU A 114 14.56 -16.36 -0.67
N THR A 115 15.42 -17.24 -0.15
CA THR A 115 15.72 -17.28 1.28
C THR A 115 16.49 -16.03 1.73
N GLN A 116 17.49 -15.58 0.98
CA GLN A 116 18.23 -14.36 1.30
C GLN A 116 17.35 -13.10 1.19
N HIS A 117 16.40 -13.10 0.25
CA HIS A 117 15.37 -12.07 0.13
C HIS A 117 14.44 -12.02 1.34
N ALA A 118 13.92 -13.17 1.78
CA ALA A 118 13.08 -13.28 2.96
C ALA A 118 13.81 -12.83 4.25
N LEU A 119 15.14 -12.99 4.31
CA LEU A 119 15.98 -12.48 5.39
C LEU A 119 16.27 -10.97 5.29
N GLY A 120 15.83 -10.30 4.22
CA GLY A 120 16.12 -8.89 3.95
C GLY A 120 17.58 -8.60 3.65
N LYS A 121 18.40 -9.62 3.37
CA LYS A 121 19.82 -9.46 3.05
C LYS A 121 20.02 -8.93 1.63
N ILE A 122 19.15 -9.31 0.70
CA ILE A 122 19.10 -8.86 -0.70
C ILE A 122 17.64 -8.60 -1.09
N MET A 123 17.38 -8.05 -2.27
CA MET A 123 16.06 -8.14 -2.90
C MET A 123 16.12 -8.95 -4.19
N TYR A 124 15.24 -9.94 -4.30
CA TYR A 124 15.11 -10.80 -5.47
C TYR A 124 13.62 -11.07 -5.71
N PHE A 125 13.16 -10.85 -6.93
CA PHE A 125 11.79 -11.06 -7.34
C PHE A 125 11.76 -12.19 -8.36
N ASN A 126 11.18 -13.34 -7.98
CA ASN A 126 11.03 -14.48 -8.89
C ASN A 126 9.81 -14.30 -9.80
N GLN A 127 9.84 -13.25 -10.61
CA GLN A 127 8.85 -12.95 -11.65
C GLN A 127 9.58 -12.79 -12.99
N PRO A 128 8.99 -13.23 -14.12
CA PRO A 128 9.67 -13.20 -15.42
C PRO A 128 10.26 -11.84 -15.81
N GLU A 129 9.61 -10.74 -15.43
CA GLU A 129 10.03 -9.38 -15.76
C GLU A 129 11.16 -8.87 -14.85
N LEU A 130 11.26 -9.39 -13.62
CA LEU A 130 12.14 -8.87 -12.57
C LEU A 130 13.27 -9.82 -12.15
N ASN A 131 13.24 -11.08 -12.61
CA ASN A 131 14.17 -12.12 -12.15
C ASN A 131 15.60 -11.98 -12.72
N ASN A 132 15.83 -11.04 -13.65
CA ASN A 132 17.11 -10.83 -14.29
C ASN A 132 18.11 -10.11 -13.40
N PHE A 133 17.65 -9.26 -12.46
CA PHE A 133 18.50 -8.51 -11.55
C PHE A 133 18.27 -8.91 -10.10
N ILE A 134 19.33 -8.77 -9.31
CA ILE A 134 19.33 -8.96 -7.87
C ILE A 134 19.81 -7.66 -7.25
N VAL A 135 19.03 -7.11 -6.31
CA VAL A 135 19.45 -5.97 -5.50
C VAL A 135 20.32 -6.48 -4.36
N ILE A 136 21.64 -6.37 -4.52
CA ILE A 136 22.63 -6.83 -3.55
C ILE A 136 22.60 -5.98 -2.30
N TYR A 137 22.40 -4.67 -2.44
CA TYR A 137 22.35 -3.74 -1.32
C TYR A 137 20.96 -3.08 -1.23
N PRO A 138 20.00 -3.67 -0.47
CA PRO A 138 18.64 -3.13 -0.32
C PRO A 138 18.54 -1.63 0.03
N PRO A 139 19.44 -1.04 0.85
CA PRO A 139 19.41 0.40 1.12
C PRO A 139 19.60 1.28 -0.11
N ALA A 140 20.19 0.78 -1.20
CA ALA A 140 20.26 1.49 -2.47
C ALA A 140 18.87 1.85 -3.00
N LEU A 141 17.95 0.89 -3.02
CA LEU A 141 16.56 1.12 -3.43
C LEU A 141 15.84 2.12 -2.51
N VAL A 142 16.16 2.11 -1.21
CA VAL A 142 15.62 3.09 -0.25
C VAL A 142 16.13 4.50 -0.58
N ASN A 143 17.39 4.66 -0.96
CA ASN A 143 17.94 5.95 -1.36
C ASN A 143 17.29 6.45 -2.65
N ILE A 144 17.05 5.55 -3.61
CA ILE A 144 16.32 5.84 -4.84
C ILE A 144 14.89 6.31 -4.53
N LEU A 145 14.16 5.60 -3.65
CA LEU A 145 12.82 6.01 -3.20
C LEU A 145 12.85 7.40 -2.55
N ARG A 146 13.83 7.65 -1.68
CA ARG A 146 14.00 8.94 -1.00
C ARG A 146 14.30 10.10 -1.95
N SER A 147 14.75 9.83 -3.18
CA SER A 147 15.04 10.90 -4.15
C SER A 147 13.77 11.62 -4.63
N PHE A 148 12.60 11.00 -4.48
CA PHE A 148 11.32 11.57 -4.90
C PHE A 148 10.20 11.42 -3.86
N ILE A 149 10.20 10.35 -3.06
CA ILE A 149 9.26 10.15 -1.95
C ILE A 149 9.94 10.58 -0.65
N THR A 150 9.92 11.90 -0.41
CA THR A 150 10.54 12.47 0.78
C THR A 150 9.86 13.77 1.21
N ASP A 151 10.10 14.17 2.46
CA ASP A 151 9.56 15.40 3.00
C ASP A 151 10.20 16.64 2.39
N LYS A 152 9.42 17.74 2.36
CA LYS A 152 9.80 19.02 1.76
C LYS A 152 11.14 19.56 2.27
N MET A 153 11.47 19.27 3.53
CA MET A 153 12.74 19.70 4.13
C MET A 153 13.98 19.02 3.53
N PHE A 154 13.81 17.87 2.88
CA PHE A 154 14.87 17.12 2.22
C PHE A 154 14.89 17.31 0.70
N TRP A 155 14.03 18.16 0.15
CA TRP A 155 14.00 18.40 -1.30
C TRP A 155 15.31 19.01 -1.79
N PRO A 156 15.78 18.62 -3.00
CA PRO A 156 16.98 19.18 -3.62
C PRO A 156 16.89 20.70 -3.67
N LYS A 157 18.03 21.40 -3.61
CA LYS A 157 18.04 22.88 -3.67
C LYS A 157 17.69 23.42 -5.06
N GLU A 158 17.85 22.61 -6.11
CA GLU A 158 17.58 22.99 -7.49
C GLU A 158 16.07 23.17 -7.73
N GLU A 159 15.66 24.34 -8.23
CA GLU A 159 14.24 24.70 -8.34
C GLU A 159 13.48 23.87 -9.38
N THR A 160 14.16 23.46 -10.46
CA THR A 160 13.59 22.56 -11.49
C THR A 160 13.12 21.24 -10.88
N LEU A 161 13.96 20.62 -10.05
CA LEU A 161 13.66 19.38 -9.34
C LEU A 161 12.59 19.60 -8.26
N ARG A 162 12.65 20.72 -7.53
CA ARG A 162 11.60 21.10 -6.57
C ARG A 162 10.24 21.24 -7.23
N ASN A 163 10.19 21.82 -8.44
CA ASN A 163 8.94 21.97 -9.19
C ASN A 163 8.35 20.62 -9.57
N ILE A 164 9.17 19.65 -10.01
CA ILE A 164 8.73 18.27 -10.26
C ILE A 164 8.12 17.66 -8.99
N LEU A 165 8.81 17.75 -7.86
CA LEU A 165 8.31 17.19 -6.59
C LEU A 165 7.04 17.90 -6.08
N ARG A 166 6.93 19.20 -6.31
CA ARG A 166 5.75 20.01 -5.97
C ARG A 166 4.55 19.61 -6.82
N GLU A 167 4.73 19.47 -8.14
CA GLU A 167 3.71 18.98 -9.05
C GLU A 167 3.25 17.58 -8.66
N MET A 168 4.19 16.67 -8.40
CA MET A 168 3.89 15.31 -7.97
C MET A 168 3.14 15.26 -6.63
N THR A 169 3.56 16.05 -5.62
CA THR A 169 2.86 16.13 -4.33
C THR A 169 1.42 16.66 -4.48
N ASN A 170 1.18 17.50 -5.49
CA ASN A 170 -0.11 18.15 -5.72
C ASN A 170 -1.07 17.31 -6.55
N THR A 171 -0.54 16.58 -7.53
CA THR A 171 -1.32 15.82 -8.54
C THR A 171 -1.24 14.31 -8.36
N GLY A 172 -0.24 13.82 -7.62
CA GLY A 172 0.09 12.41 -7.52
C GLY A 172 0.59 11.82 -8.84
N ARG A 173 1.14 12.63 -9.74
CA ARG A 173 1.65 12.19 -11.05
C ARG A 173 3.13 12.49 -11.20
N ILE A 174 3.82 11.61 -11.89
CA ILE A 174 5.20 11.83 -12.31
C ILE A 174 5.41 11.29 -13.72
N LYS A 175 6.11 12.06 -14.56
CA LYS A 175 6.50 11.59 -15.88
C LYS A 175 7.78 10.78 -15.77
N LYS A 176 7.94 9.73 -16.59
CA LYS A 176 9.16 8.91 -16.66
C LYS A 176 10.40 9.79 -16.80
N ARG A 177 10.39 10.73 -17.75
CA ARG A 177 11.49 11.70 -17.96
C ARG A 177 11.85 12.51 -16.71
N ASP A 178 10.87 12.86 -15.88
CA ASP A 178 11.06 13.70 -14.71
C ASP A 178 11.57 12.86 -13.53
N LEU A 179 11.18 11.58 -13.45
CA LEU A 179 11.79 10.59 -12.58
C LEU A 179 13.28 10.37 -12.91
N LEU A 180 13.61 10.20 -14.20
CA LEU A 180 15.00 10.06 -14.64
C LEU A 180 15.86 11.28 -14.30
N LYS A 181 15.30 12.50 -14.43
CA LYS A 181 15.97 13.74 -13.97
C LYS A 181 16.21 13.74 -12.47
N LEU A 182 15.24 13.32 -11.67
CA LEU A 182 15.42 13.20 -10.21
C LEU A 182 16.54 12.20 -9.86
N TRP A 183 16.76 11.19 -10.68
CA TRP A 183 17.85 10.21 -10.49
C TRP A 183 19.22 10.68 -10.98
N GLN A 184 19.32 11.84 -11.64
CA GLN A 184 20.61 12.48 -11.97
C GLN A 184 21.22 13.21 -10.77
N GLN A 185 20.51 13.28 -9.63
CA GLN A 185 21.04 13.86 -8.40
C GLN A 185 22.28 13.08 -7.93
N LYS A 186 23.28 13.81 -7.42
CA LYS A 186 24.57 13.23 -6.97
C LYS A 186 24.44 12.03 -6.03
N GLN A 187 23.37 11.97 -5.24
CA GLN A 187 23.11 10.93 -4.25
C GLN A 187 22.72 9.58 -4.86
N VAL A 188 22.17 9.58 -6.08
CA VAL A 188 21.58 8.39 -6.71
C VAL A 188 22.17 8.12 -8.10
N HIS A 189 22.80 9.13 -8.73
CA HIS A 189 23.29 9.04 -10.11
C HIS A 189 24.20 7.83 -10.36
N GLN A 190 25.10 7.52 -9.44
CA GLN A 190 26.01 6.37 -9.57
C GLN A 190 25.25 5.03 -9.63
N GLN A 191 24.15 4.92 -8.87
CA GLN A 191 23.30 3.73 -8.81
C GLN A 191 22.43 3.57 -10.06
N MET A 192 22.22 4.68 -10.78
CA MET A 192 21.36 4.80 -11.96
C MET A 192 22.18 5.08 -13.22
N ALA A 193 23.40 4.54 -13.31
CA ALA A 193 24.29 4.80 -14.43
C ALA A 193 23.83 4.10 -15.74
N CYS A 194 23.29 2.88 -15.63
CA CYS A 194 22.83 2.08 -16.78
C CYS A 194 21.32 2.22 -17.00
N ASP A 195 20.89 2.28 -18.26
CA ASP A 195 19.47 2.33 -18.62
C ASP A 195 18.70 1.05 -18.26
N GLU A 196 19.35 -0.11 -18.33
CA GLU A 196 18.76 -1.40 -17.93
C GLU A 196 18.38 -1.41 -16.45
N ILE A 197 19.23 -0.81 -15.60
CA ILE A 197 18.96 -0.67 -14.16
C ILE A 197 17.81 0.31 -13.93
N LYS A 198 17.73 1.41 -14.68
CA LYS A 198 16.63 2.38 -14.56
C LYS A 198 15.29 1.71 -14.89
N GLU A 199 15.22 0.95 -15.97
CA GLU A 199 14.01 0.20 -16.34
C GLU A 199 13.66 -0.86 -15.29
N PHE A 200 14.64 -1.65 -14.86
CA PHE A 200 14.45 -2.63 -13.79
C PHE A 200 13.89 -1.98 -12.52
N VAL A 201 14.47 -0.86 -12.07
CA VAL A 201 14.00 -0.18 -10.86
C VAL A 201 12.60 0.37 -11.05
N ILE A 202 12.24 0.92 -12.22
CA ILE A 202 10.86 1.33 -12.50
C ILE A 202 9.91 0.15 -12.32
N GLN A 203 10.22 -1.01 -12.91
CA GLN A 203 9.39 -2.20 -12.78
C GLN A 203 9.30 -2.70 -11.33
N VAL A 204 10.39 -2.63 -10.55
CA VAL A 204 10.36 -2.93 -9.11
C VAL A 204 9.43 -1.96 -8.37
N LEU A 205 9.47 -0.66 -8.70
CA LEU A 205 8.59 0.33 -8.06
C LEU A 205 7.11 0.13 -8.43
N VAL A 206 6.82 -0.35 -9.64
CA VAL A 206 5.48 -0.77 -10.05
C VAL A 206 5.05 -2.02 -9.27
N HIS A 207 5.91 -3.04 -9.21
CA HIS A 207 5.66 -4.26 -8.46
C HIS A 207 5.41 -4.03 -6.96
N LEU A 208 6.05 -3.01 -6.38
CA LEU A 208 5.86 -2.63 -4.98
C LEU A 208 4.67 -1.68 -4.74
N ASP A 209 3.84 -1.41 -5.76
CA ASP A 209 2.71 -0.46 -5.75
C ASP A 209 3.10 0.98 -5.36
N VAL A 210 4.36 1.35 -5.59
CA VAL A 210 4.85 2.71 -5.36
C VAL A 210 4.50 3.59 -6.55
N LEU A 211 4.78 3.07 -7.75
CA LEU A 211 4.33 3.62 -9.02
C LEU A 211 3.13 2.80 -9.49
N VAL A 212 2.14 3.48 -10.06
CA VAL A 212 0.96 2.84 -10.63
C VAL A 212 0.88 3.26 -12.09
N GLU A 213 0.88 2.26 -12.97
CA GLU A 213 0.64 2.47 -14.38
C GLU A 213 -0.85 2.81 -14.59
N PRO A 214 -1.19 3.97 -15.18
CA PRO A 214 -2.58 4.28 -15.45
C PRO A 214 -3.11 3.33 -16.53
N LYS A 215 -4.44 3.12 -16.54
CA LYS A 215 -5.13 2.27 -17.51
C LYS A 215 -4.65 2.52 -18.96
N ARG A 216 -4.49 1.42 -19.73
CA ARG A 216 -3.90 1.21 -21.07
C ARG A 216 -4.08 2.26 -22.18
N HIS A 217 -4.84 3.33 -21.98
CA HIS A 217 -5.00 4.45 -22.94
C HIS A 217 -4.22 5.71 -22.54
N SER A 218 -3.58 5.74 -21.36
CA SER A 218 -2.64 6.81 -21.05
C SER A 218 -1.28 6.51 -21.68
N VAL A 219 -0.74 7.48 -22.43
CA VAL A 219 0.60 7.42 -23.03
C VAL A 219 1.62 6.89 -22.02
N TRP A 220 2.40 5.86 -22.41
CA TRP A 220 3.42 5.10 -21.65
C TRP A 220 4.57 5.92 -21.00
N ASN A 221 4.27 7.05 -20.39
CA ASN A 221 5.26 7.98 -19.85
C ASN A 221 4.80 8.71 -18.58
N ASN A 222 3.61 8.41 -18.05
CA ASN A 222 3.09 9.03 -16.83
C ASN A 222 2.71 7.95 -15.83
N PHE A 223 3.28 8.03 -14.63
CA PHE A 223 2.93 7.18 -13.50
C PHE A 223 2.10 7.95 -12.49
N LEU A 224 1.24 7.23 -11.79
CA LEU A 224 0.63 7.71 -10.56
C LEU A 224 1.50 7.33 -9.37
N VAL A 225 1.57 8.19 -8.36
CA VAL A 225 2.32 8.01 -7.12
C VAL A 225 1.42 8.38 -5.92
N PRO A 226 0.38 7.58 -5.62
CA PRO A 226 -0.66 7.96 -4.66
C PRO A 226 -0.11 8.33 -3.27
N CYS A 227 0.97 7.67 -2.85
CA CYS A 227 1.59 7.87 -1.54
C CYS A 227 2.25 9.25 -1.34
N THR A 228 2.44 10.03 -2.40
CA THR A 228 3.03 11.38 -2.33
C THR A 228 1.99 12.48 -2.16
N VAL A 229 0.71 12.17 -2.40
CA VAL A 229 -0.35 13.17 -2.37
C VAL A 229 -0.65 13.58 -0.94
N LYS A 230 -0.56 14.89 -0.68
CA LYS A 230 -0.80 15.49 0.66
C LYS A 230 -2.13 16.23 0.74
N ASN A 231 -2.77 16.49 -0.39
CA ASN A 231 -4.05 17.21 -0.43
C ASN A 231 -5.17 16.34 0.15
N LYS A 232 -6.00 16.93 1.01
CA LYS A 232 -7.26 16.34 1.45
C LYS A 232 -8.34 16.64 0.43
N MET A 233 -9.30 15.74 0.29
CA MET A 233 -10.48 15.98 -0.52
C MET A 233 -11.32 17.09 0.13
N PRO A 234 -11.72 18.14 -0.60
CA PRO A 234 -12.57 19.16 -0.03
C PRO A 234 -13.98 18.61 0.20
N MET A 235 -14.55 18.91 1.37
CA MET A 235 -15.88 18.41 1.75
C MET A 235 -17.00 18.91 0.82
N SER A 236 -16.77 20.03 0.12
CA SER A 236 -17.71 20.60 -0.86
C SER A 236 -18.13 19.62 -1.96
N PHE A 237 -17.35 18.57 -2.25
CA PHE A 237 -17.74 17.51 -3.19
C PHE A 237 -18.95 16.69 -2.73
N LEU A 238 -19.27 16.71 -1.43
CA LEU A 238 -20.42 16.03 -0.84
C LEU A 238 -21.60 16.99 -0.60
N ASP A 239 -21.42 18.29 -0.87
CA ASP A 239 -22.37 19.35 -0.49
C ASP A 239 -23.48 19.57 -1.54
N ASP A 240 -23.40 18.92 -2.70
CA ASP A 240 -24.42 19.01 -3.74
C ASP A 240 -25.64 18.17 -3.34
N LYS A 241 -26.80 18.80 -3.11
CA LYS A 241 -28.06 18.09 -2.84
C LYS A 241 -28.45 17.14 -3.99
N SER A 242 -27.97 17.38 -5.21
CA SER A 242 -28.18 16.47 -6.34
C SER A 242 -27.42 15.15 -6.19
N PHE A 243 -26.39 15.12 -5.34
CA PHE A 243 -25.54 13.96 -5.09
C PHE A 243 -26.33 12.80 -4.45
N GLU A 244 -27.20 13.09 -3.48
CA GLU A 244 -28.00 12.06 -2.78
C GLU A 244 -28.96 11.32 -3.73
N ASN A 245 -29.51 12.02 -4.71
CA ASN A 245 -30.44 11.44 -5.70
C ASN A 245 -29.73 10.68 -6.83
N LYS A 246 -28.41 10.76 -6.90
CA LYS A 246 -27.58 10.19 -7.96
C LYS A 246 -26.66 9.08 -7.49
N THR A 247 -26.58 8.87 -6.17
CA THR A 247 -25.51 8.07 -5.56
C THR A 247 -26.04 6.96 -4.67
N ILE A 248 -25.43 5.78 -4.80
CA ILE A 248 -25.52 4.68 -3.83
C ILE A 248 -24.16 4.51 -3.14
N SER A 249 -24.16 3.93 -1.94
CA SER A 249 -22.94 3.76 -1.15
C SER A 249 -22.70 2.31 -0.73
N LEU A 250 -21.42 1.96 -0.63
CA LEU A 250 -20.89 0.69 -0.17
C LEU A 250 -19.79 0.98 0.85
N VAL A 251 -19.81 0.30 2.00
CA VAL A 251 -18.85 0.53 3.07
C VAL A 251 -18.22 -0.79 3.49
N TYR A 252 -16.88 -0.85 3.46
CA TYR A 252 -16.11 -1.90 4.09
C TYR A 252 -15.69 -1.44 5.49
N ARG A 253 -16.29 -2.02 6.53
CA ARG A 253 -16.02 -1.68 7.93
C ARG A 253 -15.06 -2.68 8.56
N PHE A 254 -13.86 -2.22 8.92
CA PHE A 254 -12.84 -3.03 9.59
C PHE A 254 -13.19 -3.21 11.07
N LEU A 255 -13.17 -4.46 11.55
CA LEU A 255 -13.73 -4.80 12.86
C LEU A 255 -12.82 -4.49 14.06
N LYS A 256 -11.49 -4.42 13.87
CA LYS A 256 -10.52 -4.33 14.99
C LYS A 256 -9.22 -3.59 14.63
N ARG A 257 -9.19 -2.84 13.52
CA ARG A 257 -7.94 -2.24 13.01
C ARG A 257 -8.21 -0.94 12.28
N THR A 258 -7.37 0.06 12.59
CA THR A 258 -7.18 1.22 11.74
C THR A 258 -6.51 0.82 10.43
N ILE A 259 -6.99 1.38 9.33
CA ILE A 259 -6.40 1.25 8.00
C ILE A 259 -5.09 2.06 7.99
N SER A 260 -3.97 1.40 7.67
CA SER A 260 -2.70 2.12 7.51
C SER A 260 -2.72 2.93 6.21
N SER A 261 -2.00 4.06 6.18
CA SER A 261 -1.87 4.87 4.96
C SER A 261 -1.32 4.05 3.79
N SER A 262 -0.41 3.12 4.06
CA SER A 262 0.13 2.21 3.04
C SER A 262 -0.93 1.27 2.46
N LEU A 263 -1.90 0.80 3.24
CA LEU A 263 -3.06 0.04 2.73
C LEU A 263 -3.94 0.94 1.86
N ALA A 264 -4.16 2.19 2.29
CA ALA A 264 -4.94 3.17 1.55
C ALA A 264 -4.34 3.45 0.16
N PHE A 265 -3.03 3.70 0.08
CA PHE A 265 -2.35 3.97 -1.18
C PHE A 265 -2.35 2.77 -2.13
N LYS A 266 -2.14 1.55 -1.61
CA LYS A 266 -2.21 0.32 -2.41
C LYS A 266 -3.59 0.11 -3.00
N LEU A 267 -4.64 0.30 -2.19
CA LEU A 267 -6.02 0.17 -2.66
C LEU A 267 -6.34 1.21 -3.75
N ILE A 268 -6.00 2.47 -3.51
CA ILE A 268 -6.18 3.56 -4.50
C ILE A 268 -5.37 3.27 -5.77
N GLY A 269 -4.14 2.79 -5.63
CA GLY A 269 -3.28 2.42 -6.75
C GLY A 269 -3.88 1.30 -7.60
N ALA A 270 -4.29 0.20 -6.96
CA ALA A 270 -4.89 -0.93 -7.64
C ALA A 270 -6.16 -0.54 -8.42
N VAL A 271 -7.06 0.24 -7.82
CA VAL A 271 -8.27 0.70 -8.54
C VAL A 271 -7.93 1.69 -9.66
N SER A 272 -6.90 2.52 -9.50
CA SER A 272 -6.45 3.47 -10.53
C SER A 272 -5.75 2.79 -11.71
N GLY A 273 -5.27 1.56 -11.54
CA GLY A 273 -4.80 0.71 -12.64
C GLY A 273 -5.96 0.18 -13.51
N ILE A 274 -7.16 0.07 -12.93
CA ILE A 274 -8.36 -0.50 -13.59
C ILE A 274 -9.27 0.60 -14.16
N TRP A 275 -9.44 1.70 -13.44
CA TRP A 275 -10.28 2.84 -13.82
C TRP A 275 -9.46 4.12 -13.89
N ALA A 276 -9.81 4.99 -14.83
CA ALA A 276 -9.09 6.26 -14.99
C ALA A 276 -9.49 7.25 -13.88
N ILE A 277 -8.50 7.90 -13.27
CA ILE A 277 -8.75 8.99 -12.31
C ILE A 277 -9.42 10.15 -13.05
N LYS A 278 -10.49 10.68 -12.46
CA LYS A 278 -11.21 11.84 -12.97
C LYS A 278 -10.31 13.08 -12.95
N GLU A 279 -10.42 13.89 -13.99
CA GLU A 279 -9.73 15.16 -14.10
C GLU A 279 -10.73 16.31 -14.19
N GLU A 280 -10.48 17.37 -13.43
CA GLU A 280 -11.22 18.62 -13.51
C GLU A 280 -10.23 19.77 -13.66
N ASN A 281 -10.41 20.61 -14.69
CA ASN A 281 -9.51 21.72 -15.01
C ASN A 281 -8.02 21.30 -15.12
N GLY A 282 -7.76 20.11 -15.70
CA GLY A 282 -6.41 19.55 -15.84
C GLY A 282 -5.79 19.02 -14.55
N ARG A 283 -6.55 18.98 -13.44
CA ARG A 283 -6.09 18.42 -12.17
C ARG A 283 -6.74 17.05 -11.91
N PRO A 284 -5.95 16.00 -11.63
CA PRO A 284 -6.51 14.72 -11.19
C PRO A 284 -7.17 14.87 -9.82
N LEU A 285 -8.35 14.26 -9.67
CA LEU A 285 -9.08 14.13 -8.42
C LEU A 285 -8.54 12.95 -7.60
N LEU A 286 -7.25 13.07 -7.25
CA LEU A 286 -6.51 12.15 -6.40
C LEU A 286 -6.07 12.89 -5.14
N TYR A 287 -6.32 12.27 -3.98
CA TYR A 287 -6.08 12.85 -2.66
C TYR A 287 -5.39 11.83 -1.75
N HIS A 288 -4.93 12.28 -0.58
CA HIS A 288 -4.15 11.45 0.35
C HIS A 288 -4.84 10.13 0.76
N SER A 289 -6.16 10.10 0.85
CA SER A 289 -6.90 8.89 1.24
C SER A 289 -8.20 8.75 0.48
N SER A 290 -8.26 9.36 -0.71
CA SER A 290 -9.43 9.25 -1.58
C SER A 290 -9.08 9.50 -3.03
N ALA A 291 -9.94 9.02 -3.91
CA ALA A 291 -9.85 9.25 -5.34
C ALA A 291 -11.24 9.24 -5.97
N VAL A 292 -11.40 9.95 -7.09
CA VAL A 292 -12.58 9.90 -7.94
C VAL A 292 -12.18 9.29 -9.29
N LEU A 293 -12.91 8.29 -9.74
CA LEU A 293 -12.58 7.52 -10.93
C LEU A 293 -13.77 7.44 -11.89
N TYR A 294 -13.49 7.47 -13.19
CA TYR A 294 -14.47 7.24 -14.23
C TYR A 294 -14.73 5.75 -14.41
N VAL A 295 -16.00 5.36 -14.34
CA VAL A 295 -16.47 4.05 -14.80
C VAL A 295 -16.80 4.14 -16.29
N ASP A 296 -17.59 5.14 -16.66
CA ASP A 296 -17.99 5.48 -18.02
C ASP A 296 -18.22 7.01 -18.14
N SER A 297 -18.85 7.48 -19.23
CA SER A 297 -19.09 8.92 -19.48
C SER A 297 -20.16 9.55 -18.57
N LYS A 298 -21.00 8.74 -17.92
CA LYS A 298 -22.11 9.15 -17.05
C LYS A 298 -21.98 8.61 -15.62
N THR A 299 -21.06 7.69 -15.38
CA THR A 299 -20.89 7.01 -14.10
C THR A 299 -19.47 7.23 -13.58
N GLU A 300 -19.38 7.73 -12.37
CA GLU A 300 -18.13 7.84 -11.61
C GLU A 300 -18.29 7.09 -10.29
N PHE A 301 -17.17 6.58 -9.77
CA PHE A 301 -17.15 6.14 -8.38
C PHE A 301 -16.04 6.83 -7.60
N ARG A 302 -16.32 7.04 -6.32
CA ARG A 302 -15.43 7.71 -5.38
C ARG A 302 -15.07 6.72 -4.30
N ILE A 303 -13.79 6.64 -3.98
CA ILE A 303 -13.31 5.86 -2.85
C ILE A 303 -12.74 6.81 -1.81
N ILE A 304 -13.14 6.64 -0.55
CA ILE A 304 -12.67 7.41 0.60
C ILE A 304 -12.29 6.44 1.70
N ILE A 305 -11.11 6.62 2.27
CA ILE A 305 -10.55 5.74 3.28
C ILE A 305 -10.37 6.55 4.57
N GLU A 306 -11.14 6.21 5.59
CA GLU A 306 -11.22 6.93 6.86
C GLU A 306 -11.14 5.96 8.02
N ASP A 307 -10.14 6.11 8.88
CA ASP A 307 -9.95 5.32 10.11
C ASP A 307 -10.12 3.80 9.92
N THR A 308 -11.33 3.28 10.12
CA THR A 308 -11.70 1.87 10.04
C THR A 308 -12.63 1.56 8.87
N ARG A 309 -12.85 2.48 7.94
CA ARG A 309 -13.82 2.36 6.85
C ARG A 309 -13.20 2.66 5.50
N VAL A 310 -13.51 1.83 4.51
CA VAL A 310 -13.41 2.18 3.09
C VAL A 310 -14.83 2.46 2.61
N ILE A 311 -15.10 3.71 2.28
CA ILE A 311 -16.39 4.19 1.80
C ILE A 311 -16.29 4.35 0.29
N VAL A 312 -17.28 3.80 -0.41
CA VAL A 312 -17.36 3.84 -1.87
C VAL A 312 -18.70 4.43 -2.24
N TYR A 313 -18.66 5.48 -3.06
CA TYR A 313 -19.85 6.10 -3.64
C TYR A 313 -19.88 5.81 -5.12
N LEU A 314 -20.99 5.29 -5.63
CA LEU A 314 -21.23 5.14 -7.07
C LEU A 314 -22.26 6.17 -7.48
N THR A 315 -21.85 7.13 -8.30
CA THR A 315 -22.66 8.27 -8.72
C THR A 315 -22.92 8.19 -10.21
N HIS A 316 -24.19 8.25 -10.60
CA HIS A 316 -24.61 8.25 -11.98
C HIS A 316 -25.33 9.55 -12.32
N ILE A 317 -24.81 10.30 -13.30
CA ILE A 317 -25.21 11.68 -13.62
C ILE A 317 -26.74 11.82 -13.78
N PRO A 318 -27.42 10.94 -14.55
CA PRO A 318 -28.89 10.98 -14.64
C PRO A 318 -29.60 10.79 -13.30
N SER A 319 -29.37 9.67 -12.62
CA SER A 319 -30.03 9.30 -11.37
C SER A 319 -29.46 8.00 -10.82
N LYS A 320 -29.58 7.77 -9.49
CA LYS A 320 -29.29 6.47 -8.89
C LYS A 320 -30.21 5.35 -9.39
N PHE A 321 -31.39 5.71 -9.91
CA PHE A 321 -32.40 4.75 -10.37
C PHE A 321 -32.01 4.04 -11.67
N THR A 322 -31.05 4.59 -12.43
CA THR A 322 -30.58 4.03 -13.70
C THR A 322 -29.18 3.45 -13.58
N ILE A 323 -28.66 3.28 -12.36
CA ILE A 323 -27.42 2.55 -12.12
C ILE A 323 -27.63 1.10 -12.54
N SER A 324 -26.77 0.60 -13.43
CA SER A 324 -26.75 -0.81 -13.79
C SER A 324 -26.30 -1.66 -12.59
N PRO A 325 -27.06 -2.71 -12.20
CA PRO A 325 -26.64 -3.66 -11.18
C PRO A 325 -25.28 -4.29 -11.50
N ASP A 326 -25.02 -4.62 -12.77
CA ASP A 326 -23.77 -5.23 -13.21
C ASP A 326 -22.55 -4.35 -12.93
N ILE A 327 -22.68 -3.04 -13.16
CA ILE A 327 -21.61 -2.08 -12.89
C ILE A 327 -21.32 -2.04 -11.39
N ALA A 328 -22.36 -1.93 -10.56
CA ALA A 328 -22.22 -1.88 -9.11
C ALA A 328 -21.58 -3.17 -8.58
N ALA A 329 -22.14 -4.33 -8.93
CA ALA A 329 -21.61 -5.63 -8.53
C ALA A 329 -20.15 -5.84 -8.99
N SER A 330 -19.81 -5.50 -10.24
CA SER A 330 -18.44 -5.66 -10.75
C SER A 330 -17.42 -4.78 -10.00
N ILE A 331 -17.81 -3.55 -9.64
CA ILE A 331 -16.96 -2.68 -8.82
C ILE A 331 -16.79 -3.27 -7.41
N GLN A 332 -17.86 -3.77 -6.79
CA GLN A 332 -17.79 -4.37 -5.46
C GLN A 332 -16.93 -5.64 -5.45
N GLU A 333 -17.09 -6.54 -6.42
CA GLU A 333 -16.29 -7.75 -6.57
C GLU A 333 -14.81 -7.42 -6.73
N CYS A 334 -14.49 -6.48 -7.62
CA CYS A 334 -13.13 -6.03 -7.86
C CYS A 334 -12.51 -5.43 -6.59
N LEU A 335 -13.21 -4.52 -5.91
CA LEU A 335 -12.74 -3.92 -4.66
C LEU A 335 -12.54 -4.96 -3.56
N THR A 336 -13.45 -5.92 -3.44
CA THR A 336 -13.35 -7.01 -2.45
C THR A 336 -12.15 -7.90 -2.74
N PHE A 337 -11.95 -8.25 -4.01
CA PHE A 337 -10.79 -9.03 -4.45
C PHE A 337 -9.49 -8.29 -4.13
N THR A 338 -9.37 -7.02 -4.54
CA THR A 338 -8.21 -6.17 -4.28
C THR A 338 -7.96 -6.02 -2.78
N LEU A 339 -8.98 -5.74 -1.98
CA LEU A 339 -8.84 -5.55 -0.54
C LEU A 339 -8.34 -6.83 0.13
N ASN A 340 -8.90 -7.98 -0.25
CA ASN A 340 -8.46 -9.29 0.24
C ASN A 340 -7.00 -9.56 -0.13
N ASP A 341 -6.61 -9.29 -1.36
CA ASP A 341 -5.23 -9.52 -1.83
C ASP A 341 -4.22 -8.65 -1.08
N VAL A 342 -4.50 -7.34 -0.96
CA VAL A 342 -3.63 -6.44 -0.21
C VAL A 342 -3.56 -6.84 1.28
N LEU A 343 -4.67 -7.26 1.89
CA LEU A 343 -4.67 -7.73 3.27
C LEU A 343 -3.88 -9.04 3.45
N LYS A 344 -3.94 -9.98 2.50
CA LYS A 344 -3.10 -11.20 2.52
C LYS A 344 -1.62 -10.84 2.51
N PHE A 345 -1.22 -9.87 1.67
CA PHE A 345 0.16 -9.38 1.64
C PHE A 345 0.61 -8.88 3.03
N TYR A 346 -0.16 -8.01 3.67
CA TYR A 346 0.19 -7.49 5.01
C TYR A 346 0.24 -8.59 6.08
N LEU A 347 -0.69 -9.54 6.06
CA LEU A 347 -0.69 -10.64 7.04
C LEU A 347 0.55 -11.52 6.88
N THR A 348 0.97 -11.78 5.64
CA THR A 348 2.17 -12.54 5.32
C THR A 348 3.43 -11.79 5.76
N SER A 349 3.53 -10.47 5.48
CA SER A 349 4.69 -9.67 5.84
C SER A 349 4.88 -9.47 7.36
N ILE A 350 3.81 -9.56 8.16
CA ILE A 350 3.88 -9.43 9.63
C ILE A 350 4.25 -10.76 10.31
N GLY A 351 4.51 -11.83 9.54
CA GLY A 351 5.00 -13.10 10.08
C GLY A 351 3.96 -13.88 10.87
N LYS A 352 2.65 -13.61 10.67
CA LYS A 352 1.61 -14.53 11.11
C LYS A 352 1.63 -15.70 10.12
N SER A 353 1.88 -16.90 10.64
CA SER A 353 2.05 -18.14 9.87
C SER A 353 0.98 -18.35 8.80
N HIS A 354 1.36 -19.10 7.74
CA HIS A 354 0.56 -19.62 6.62
C HIS A 354 -0.74 -20.39 6.95
N THR A 355 -1.28 -20.27 8.17
CA THR A 355 -2.66 -20.67 8.41
C THR A 355 -3.54 -19.82 7.51
N ASN A 356 -4.44 -20.44 6.75
CA ASN A 356 -5.55 -19.82 6.03
C ASN A 356 -6.33 -18.88 6.97
N THR A 357 -5.78 -17.69 7.26
CA THR A 357 -6.49 -16.66 7.98
C THR A 357 -7.54 -16.19 7.00
N ASP A 358 -8.76 -16.64 7.24
CA ASP A 358 -9.92 -16.23 6.49
C ASP A 358 -10.03 -14.70 6.55
N VAL A 359 -9.60 -14.06 5.46
CA VAL A 359 -9.50 -12.61 5.34
C VAL A 359 -10.90 -11.98 5.37
N SER A 360 -11.94 -12.77 5.09
CA SER A 360 -13.33 -12.34 5.15
C SER A 360 -13.76 -11.88 6.55
N ASN A 361 -13.04 -12.26 7.61
CA ASN A 361 -13.33 -11.84 8.98
C ASN A 361 -12.71 -10.48 9.37
N PHE A 362 -11.95 -9.82 8.48
CA PHE A 362 -11.29 -8.56 8.81
C PHE A 362 -12.18 -7.34 8.64
N PHE A 363 -13.15 -7.42 7.72
CA PHE A 363 -14.09 -6.35 7.44
C PHE A 363 -15.48 -6.91 7.20
N ARG A 364 -16.51 -6.08 7.42
CA ARG A 364 -17.89 -6.35 7.01
C ARG A 364 -18.26 -5.42 5.86
N ILE A 365 -19.09 -5.93 4.96
CA ILE A 365 -19.64 -5.14 3.87
C ILE A 365 -21.03 -4.65 4.28
N GLU A 366 -21.22 -3.35 4.18
CA GLU A 366 -22.48 -2.66 4.45
C GLU A 366 -22.87 -1.90 3.19
N VAL A 367 -24.17 -1.84 2.90
CA VAL A 367 -24.72 -1.15 1.73
C VAL A 367 -25.65 -0.05 2.20
N GLY A 368 -25.72 1.06 1.45
CA GLY A 368 -26.57 2.18 1.88
C GLY A 368 -26.77 3.26 0.84
N GLU A 369 -27.38 4.35 1.29
CA GLU A 369 -27.53 5.58 0.53
C GLU A 369 -26.80 6.74 1.21
N VAL A 370 -26.61 7.84 0.49
CA VAL A 370 -26.03 9.07 1.06
C VAL A 370 -27.12 9.81 1.82
N CYS A 371 -26.83 10.23 3.05
CA CYS A 371 -27.69 11.11 3.83
C CYS A 371 -26.83 12.12 4.61
N ASP A 372 -27.12 13.41 4.44
CA ASP A 372 -26.42 14.50 5.11
C ASP A 372 -24.89 14.35 4.97
N ARG A 373 -24.43 14.12 3.74
CA ARG A 373 -23.01 14.03 3.37
C ARG A 373 -22.27 12.82 3.94
N SER A 374 -22.99 11.84 4.49
CA SER A 374 -22.43 10.62 5.07
C SER A 374 -23.14 9.37 4.55
N PRO A 375 -22.48 8.20 4.57
CA PRO A 375 -23.13 6.97 4.14
C PRO A 375 -24.06 6.49 5.27
N CYS A 376 -25.36 6.41 4.99
CA CYS A 376 -26.35 5.75 5.84
C CYS A 376 -26.49 4.30 5.40
N VAL A 377 -25.94 3.38 6.20
CA VAL A 377 -25.71 2.00 5.78
C VAL A 377 -26.40 0.97 6.67
N LEU A 378 -26.65 -0.19 6.08
CA LEU A 378 -27.19 -1.39 6.71
C LEU A 378 -26.29 -2.58 6.39
N SER A 379 -26.34 -3.62 7.22
CA SER A 379 -25.76 -4.90 6.82
C SER A 379 -26.51 -5.47 5.60
N ILE A 380 -25.82 -6.22 4.74
CA ILE A 380 -26.45 -6.87 3.58
C ILE A 380 -27.62 -7.76 4.01
N SER A 381 -27.45 -8.48 5.13
CA SER A 381 -28.49 -9.35 5.70
C SER A 381 -29.75 -8.60 6.12
N GLU A 382 -29.61 -7.38 6.64
CA GLU A 382 -30.76 -6.53 6.99
C GLU A 382 -31.39 -5.94 5.74
N ALA A 383 -30.58 -5.42 4.81
CA ALA A 383 -31.05 -4.83 3.57
C ALA A 383 -31.90 -5.79 2.73
N LYS A 384 -31.60 -7.10 2.76
CA LYS A 384 -32.39 -8.16 2.11
C LYS A 384 -33.75 -8.44 2.79
N ARG A 385 -33.93 -8.08 4.06
CA ARG A 385 -35.14 -8.40 4.85
C ARG A 385 -36.17 -7.29 4.88
N ILE A 386 -35.76 -6.04 4.69
CA ILE A 386 -36.65 -4.87 4.76
C ILE A 386 -36.70 -4.17 3.40
N SER A 387 -37.84 -3.57 3.07
CA SER A 387 -38.04 -2.82 1.81
C SER A 387 -37.57 -1.37 1.90
N SER A 388 -37.54 -0.82 3.12
CA SER A 388 -37.08 0.53 3.43
C SER A 388 -36.54 0.64 4.84
N TRP A 389 -35.73 1.65 5.11
CA TRP A 389 -35.28 2.01 6.44
C TRP A 389 -35.29 3.52 6.65
N ASN A 390 -35.40 3.95 7.90
CA ASN A 390 -35.32 5.35 8.28
C ASN A 390 -33.91 5.67 8.76
N CYS A 391 -33.32 6.73 8.21
CA CYS A 391 -32.03 7.26 8.65
C CYS A 391 -32.18 8.07 9.95
N CYS A 392 -31.06 8.29 10.65
CA CYS A 392 -30.94 9.19 11.79
C CYS A 392 -31.48 10.61 11.52
N SER A 393 -31.42 11.05 10.25
CA SER A 393 -31.95 12.34 9.78
C SER A 393 -33.44 12.29 9.40
N ARG A 394 -34.16 11.20 9.72
CA ARG A 394 -35.59 10.98 9.44
C ARG A 394 -35.97 10.86 7.95
N ASN A 395 -34.99 10.72 7.07
CA ASN A 395 -35.23 10.36 5.67
C ASN A 395 -35.52 8.86 5.54
N GLN A 396 -36.48 8.50 4.68
CA GLN A 396 -36.79 7.12 4.34
C GLN A 396 -36.02 6.72 3.07
N HIS A 397 -35.27 5.62 3.15
CA HIS A 397 -34.48 5.09 2.03
C HIS A 397 -35.03 3.72 1.60
N LEU A 398 -34.97 3.43 0.30
CA LEU A 398 -35.40 2.15 -0.27
C LEU A 398 -34.21 1.20 -0.38
N THR A 399 -34.34 -0.05 0.10
CA THR A 399 -33.23 -1.04 0.08
C THR A 399 -32.88 -1.57 -1.29
N LYS A 400 -33.81 -1.47 -2.26
CA LYS A 400 -33.59 -1.99 -3.61
C LYS A 400 -32.39 -1.38 -4.33
N TYR A 401 -32.05 -0.11 -4.09
CA TYR A 401 -30.92 0.55 -4.77
C TYR A 401 -29.56 0.21 -4.17
N PRO A 402 -29.36 0.24 -2.84
CA PRO A 402 -28.14 -0.30 -2.24
C PRO A 402 -27.89 -1.79 -2.56
N LEU A 403 -28.95 -2.59 -2.75
CA LEU A 403 -28.80 -4.00 -3.11
C LEU A 403 -28.24 -4.24 -4.52
N LEU A 404 -28.16 -3.21 -5.38
CA LEU A 404 -27.47 -3.28 -6.67
C LEU A 404 -26.00 -3.71 -6.51
N TRP A 405 -25.37 -3.42 -5.37
CA TRP A 405 -24.01 -3.85 -5.05
C TRP A 405 -23.84 -5.36 -4.87
N ILE A 406 -24.93 -6.10 -4.62
CA ILE A 406 -24.93 -7.54 -4.29
C ILE A 406 -25.73 -8.31 -5.37
N PHE A 407 -25.87 -7.74 -6.56
CA PHE A 407 -26.63 -8.37 -7.64
C PHE A 407 -25.99 -9.70 -8.06
N ASP A 408 -26.77 -10.78 -7.99
CA ASP A 408 -26.34 -12.12 -8.38
C ASP A 408 -26.82 -12.41 -9.81
N LYS A 409 -25.88 -12.41 -10.75
CA LYS A 409 -26.14 -12.70 -12.17
C LYS A 409 -26.75 -14.09 -12.40
N THR A 410 -26.58 -15.02 -11.46
CA THR A 410 -27.09 -16.39 -11.60
C THR A 410 -28.56 -16.54 -11.23
N GLN A 411 -29.17 -15.50 -10.66
CA GLN A 411 -30.58 -15.45 -10.30
C GLN A 411 -31.46 -14.72 -11.32
N GLU A 412 -30.91 -14.34 -12.48
CA GLU A 412 -31.74 -13.97 -13.63
C GLU A 412 -32.48 -15.20 -14.13
N GLU A 413 -33.67 -15.46 -13.59
CA GLU A 413 -34.68 -16.17 -14.35
C GLU A 413 -35.01 -15.29 -15.57
N CYS A 414 -34.56 -15.69 -16.76
CA CYS A 414 -35.11 -15.16 -17.99
C CYS A 414 -36.63 -15.26 -17.89
N LEU A 415 -37.33 -14.12 -17.92
CA LEU A 415 -38.77 -14.13 -18.06
C LEU A 415 -39.11 -14.90 -19.35
N PRO A 416 -40.19 -15.70 -19.37
CA PRO A 416 -40.54 -16.57 -20.51
C PRO A 416 -40.69 -15.85 -21.87
N ASP A 417 -40.72 -14.52 -21.87
CA ASP A 417 -40.97 -13.68 -23.04
C ASP A 417 -39.72 -12.95 -23.57
N CYS A 418 -38.51 -13.36 -23.18
CA CYS A 418 -37.28 -12.88 -23.82
C CYS A 418 -37.05 -13.58 -25.17
N THR A 419 -37.72 -13.08 -26.23
CA THR A 419 -37.35 -13.33 -27.65
C THR A 419 -36.53 -12.20 -28.22
#